data_AF-Q6DA59-F1
#
_entry.id   AF-Q6DA59-F1
#
_cell.length_a   1.000
_cell.length_b   1.000
_cell.length_c   1.000
_cell.angle_alpha   90.00
_cell.angle_beta   90.00
_cell.angle_gamma   90.00
#
_symmetry.space_group_name_H-M   'P 1'
#
loop_
_entity.id
_entity.type
_entity.pdbx_description
1 polymer ?
#
loop_
_entity_poly.entity_id
_entity_poly.type
_entity_poly.pdbx_seq_one_letter_code
_entity_poly.pdbx_strand_id
1 'polypeptide(L)'
;MVLKLSWTLAGKGGNKKISSWDDINRCLYLLKDVEGTLTLDVINSDENEAEMLQLRTEKGFYFMTLSGIRDDEYVVRTFNDLSQPNIEIMILGDNWPAQQVTRDFNLAVRIFKEFFDTGNVSTNLLN
;
A
#
# COMPACT_ATOMS: atom_id res chain seq x y z
N MET A 1 7.24 -10.71 12.98
CA MET A 1 7.44 -10.05 11.67
C MET A 1 8.41 -8.88 11.82
N VAL A 2 9.42 -8.79 10.97
CA VAL A 2 10.31 -7.62 10.88
C VAL A 2 9.97 -6.86 9.61
N LEU A 3 9.66 -5.58 9.75
CA LEU A 3 9.26 -4.72 8.63
C LEU A 3 10.36 -3.74 8.24
N LYS A 4 10.49 -3.50 6.94
CA LYS A 4 11.23 -2.37 6.37
C LYS A 4 10.24 -1.40 5.74
N LEU A 5 10.31 -0.14 6.16
CA LEU A 5 9.59 0.96 5.54
C LEU A 5 10.49 1.58 4.47
N SER A 6 9.98 1.80 3.28
CA SER A 6 10.61 2.58 2.22
C SER A 6 9.63 3.63 1.72
N TRP A 7 10.07 4.86 1.45
CA TRP A 7 9.19 5.92 0.99
C TRP A 7 9.85 6.83 -0.04
N THR A 8 9.03 7.50 -0.83
CA THR A 8 9.39 8.66 -1.65
C THR A 8 8.35 9.74 -1.43
N LEU A 9 8.79 10.95 -1.07
CA LEU A 9 7.95 12.09 -0.80
C LEU A 9 8.57 13.33 -1.44
N ALA A 10 7.87 13.96 -2.39
CA ALA A 10 8.32 15.18 -3.07
C ALA A 10 9.79 15.10 -3.56
N GLY A 11 10.14 13.99 -4.22
CA GLY A 11 11.48 13.75 -4.75
C GLY A 11 12.56 13.36 -3.74
N LYS A 12 12.22 13.21 -2.44
CA LYS A 12 13.12 12.70 -1.41
C LYS A 12 12.69 11.31 -0.97
N GLY A 13 13.61 10.35 -1.07
CA GLY A 13 13.39 8.98 -0.65
C GLY A 13 14.14 8.61 0.63
N GLY A 14 13.70 7.54 1.26
CA GLY A 14 14.39 6.95 2.41
C GLY A 14 13.88 5.54 2.69
N ASN A 15 14.61 4.81 3.53
CA ASN A 15 14.13 3.56 4.08
C ASN A 15 14.68 3.34 5.49
N LYS A 16 13.94 2.56 6.29
CA LYS A 16 14.27 2.27 7.69
C LYS A 16 13.63 0.95 8.10
N LYS A 17 14.34 0.12 8.89
CA LYS A 17 13.70 -0.99 9.62
C LYS A 17 12.84 -0.43 10.74
N ILE A 18 11.60 -0.87 10.84
CA ILE A 18 10.63 -0.30 11.78
C ILE A 18 10.05 -1.38 12.71
N SER A 19 9.70 -0.96 13.91
CA SER A 19 8.99 -1.77 14.91
C SER A 19 7.82 -1.02 15.55
N SER A 20 7.59 0.25 15.16
CA SER A 20 6.50 1.09 15.65
C SER A 20 5.57 1.49 14.53
N TRP A 21 4.28 1.48 14.82
CA TRP A 21 3.23 2.03 13.97
C TRP A 21 3.43 3.53 13.71
N ASP A 22 4.00 4.27 14.66
CA ASP A 22 4.12 5.74 14.55
C ASP A 22 4.99 6.19 13.37
N ASP A 23 6.03 5.42 13.04
CA ASP A 23 6.88 5.69 11.87
C ASP A 23 6.06 5.56 10.57
N ILE A 24 5.22 4.53 10.46
CA ILE A 24 4.34 4.29 9.31
C ILE A 24 3.29 5.39 9.22
N ASN A 25 2.60 5.64 10.33
CA ASN A 25 1.52 6.61 10.42
C ASN A 25 2.03 8.01 10.05
N ARG A 26 3.19 8.42 10.56
CA ARG A 26 3.81 9.69 10.19
C ARG A 26 4.04 9.79 8.67
N CYS A 27 4.58 8.75 8.04
CA CYS A 27 4.80 8.74 6.59
C CYS A 27 3.49 8.79 5.80
N LEU A 28 2.45 8.03 6.20
CA LEU A 28 1.12 8.10 5.58
C LEU A 28 0.55 9.51 5.62
N TYR A 29 0.60 10.18 6.78
CA TYR A 29 0.10 11.55 6.92
C TYR A 29 0.92 12.58 6.14
N LEU A 30 2.23 12.37 6.01
CA LEU A 30 3.06 13.21 5.13
C LEU A 30 2.73 13.00 3.65
N LEU A 31 2.24 11.82 3.27
CA LEU A 31 1.84 11.48 1.90
C LEU A 31 0.39 11.86 1.57
N LYS A 32 -0.38 12.33 2.56
CA LYS A 32 -1.76 12.75 2.35
C LYS A 32 -1.81 13.89 1.33
N ASP A 33 -2.57 13.67 0.26
CA ASP A 33 -2.82 14.63 -0.83
C ASP A 33 -1.56 15.09 -1.61
N VAL A 34 -0.43 14.42 -1.41
CA VAL A 34 0.82 14.68 -2.14
C VAL A 34 1.24 13.47 -2.97
N GLU A 35 2.12 13.70 -3.93
CA GLU A 35 2.68 12.64 -4.75
C GLU A 35 3.78 11.86 -4.02
N GLY A 36 3.78 10.55 -4.17
CA GLY A 36 4.81 9.71 -3.57
C GLY A 36 4.43 8.25 -3.40
N THR A 37 5.31 7.54 -2.72
CA THR A 37 5.18 6.11 -2.46
C THR A 37 5.49 5.78 -1.00
N LEU A 38 4.84 4.74 -0.51
CA LEU A 38 5.15 4.10 0.77
C LEU A 38 5.10 2.58 0.57
N THR A 39 6.16 1.89 0.97
CA THR A 39 6.23 0.43 0.89
C THR A 39 6.59 -0.13 2.26
N LEU A 40 5.89 -1.19 2.67
CA LEU A 40 6.26 -2.06 3.77
C LEU A 40 6.70 -3.41 3.21
N ASP A 41 7.96 -3.78 3.43
CA ASP A 41 8.50 -5.09 3.09
C ASP A 41 8.64 -5.96 4.34
N VAL A 42 8.27 -7.24 4.25
CA VAL A 42 8.55 -8.25 5.27
C VAL A 42 9.94 -8.83 5.04
N ILE A 43 10.85 -8.65 6.00
CA ILE A 43 12.26 -9.07 5.82
C ILE A 43 12.47 -10.55 6.11
N ASN A 44 11.63 -11.16 6.95
CA ASN A 44 11.73 -12.55 7.36
C ASN A 44 10.46 -13.31 6.96
N SER A 45 10.19 -13.38 5.65
CA SER A 45 8.93 -13.84 5.07
C SER A 45 8.71 -15.36 5.09
N ASP A 46 9.60 -16.14 5.73
CA ASP A 46 9.60 -17.62 5.72
C ASP A 46 8.23 -18.28 6.09
N GLU A 47 7.28 -17.52 6.64
CA GLU A 47 5.94 -17.98 7.04
C GLU A 47 4.76 -17.11 6.51
N ASN A 48 4.98 -16.06 5.69
CA ASN A 48 3.92 -15.12 5.30
C ASN A 48 3.59 -15.17 3.80
N GLU A 49 2.31 -15.41 3.47
CA GLU A 49 1.79 -15.31 2.09
C GLU A 49 1.84 -13.88 1.53
N ALA A 50 1.95 -12.88 2.40
CA ALA A 50 2.10 -11.48 2.01
C ALA A 50 3.51 -10.97 2.38
N GLU A 51 4.20 -10.43 1.38
CA GLU A 51 5.60 -10.01 1.47
C GLU A 51 5.74 -8.49 1.40
N MET A 52 4.85 -7.82 0.68
CA MET A 52 4.93 -6.39 0.43
C MET A 52 3.56 -5.73 0.39
N LEU A 53 3.41 -4.60 1.08
CA LEU A 53 2.28 -3.67 0.92
C LEU A 53 2.82 -2.34 0.39
N GLN A 54 2.32 -1.89 -0.75
CA GLN A 54 2.70 -0.63 -1.37
C GLN A 54 1.50 0.31 -1.49
N LEU A 55 1.75 1.60 -1.25
CA LEU A 55 0.91 2.73 -1.59
C LEU A 55 1.61 3.59 -2.64
N ARG A 56 0.88 3.96 -3.69
CA ARG A 56 1.22 5.05 -4.60
C ARG A 56 0.15 6.11 -4.50
N THR A 57 0.55 7.37 -4.46
CA THR A 57 -0.36 8.50 -4.37
C THR A 57 0.02 9.62 -5.31
N GLU A 58 -0.99 10.28 -5.86
CA GLU A 58 -0.89 11.53 -6.62
C GLU A 58 -2.25 12.24 -6.56
N LYS A 59 -2.27 13.58 -6.36
CA LYS A 59 -3.51 14.41 -6.40
C LYS A 59 -4.66 13.89 -5.51
N GLY A 60 -4.32 13.26 -4.37
CA GLY A 60 -5.31 12.69 -3.42
C GLY A 60 -5.95 11.38 -3.88
N PHE A 61 -5.37 10.72 -4.88
CA PHE A 61 -5.70 9.35 -5.25
C PHE A 61 -4.70 8.39 -4.59
N TYR A 62 -5.21 7.27 -4.08
CA TYR A 62 -4.45 6.24 -3.38
C TYR A 62 -4.64 4.91 -4.09
N PHE A 63 -3.55 4.35 -4.61
CA PHE A 63 -3.50 3.01 -5.20
C PHE A 63 -2.65 2.10 -4.31
N MET A 64 -3.21 0.98 -3.89
CA MET A 64 -2.57 0.07 -2.94
C MET A 64 -2.50 -1.34 -3.49
N THR A 65 -1.33 -1.95 -3.36
CA THR A 65 -1.12 -3.35 -3.74
C THR A 65 -0.53 -4.11 -2.57
N LEU A 66 -1.11 -5.28 -2.29
CA LEU A 66 -0.53 -6.28 -1.42
C LEU A 66 -0.04 -7.42 -2.30
N SER A 67 1.21 -7.83 -2.15
CA SER A 67 1.79 -8.91 -2.92
C SER A 67 2.58 -9.88 -2.08
N GLY A 68 2.70 -11.11 -2.57
CA GLY A 68 3.50 -12.17 -1.97
C GLY A 68 3.28 -13.50 -2.68
N ILE A 69 3.59 -14.60 -2.02
CA ILE A 69 3.52 -15.95 -2.59
C ILE A 69 2.35 -16.71 -1.97
N ARG A 70 1.50 -17.30 -2.82
CA ARG A 70 0.43 -18.20 -2.40
C ARG A 70 0.41 -19.39 -3.35
N ASP A 71 0.42 -20.60 -2.79
CA ASP A 71 0.44 -21.85 -3.56
C ASP A 71 1.58 -21.90 -4.61
N ASP A 72 2.78 -21.46 -4.22
CA ASP A 72 3.97 -21.31 -5.07
C ASP A 72 3.83 -20.30 -6.25
N GLU A 73 2.76 -19.52 -6.29
CA GLU A 73 2.52 -18.46 -7.29
C GLU A 73 2.61 -17.07 -6.67
N TYR A 74 3.14 -16.11 -7.44
CA TYR A 74 3.14 -14.71 -7.04
C TYR A 74 1.76 -14.10 -7.26
N VAL A 75 1.14 -13.63 -6.17
CA VAL A 75 -0.20 -13.04 -6.18
C VAL A 75 -0.13 -11.56 -5.82
N VAL A 76 -0.95 -10.75 -6.50
CA VAL A 76 -1.15 -9.34 -6.19
C VAL A 76 -2.63 -9.09 -5.93
N ARG A 77 -2.94 -8.48 -4.79
CA ARG A 77 -4.28 -8.06 -4.40
C ARG A 77 -4.36 -6.55 -4.34
N THR A 78 -5.49 -6.00 -4.79
CA THR A 78 -5.70 -4.55 -4.84
C THR A 78 -7.11 -4.19 -4.39
N PHE A 79 -7.34 -2.90 -4.19
CA PHE A 79 -8.67 -2.37 -3.94
C PHE A 79 -9.55 -2.61 -5.18
N ASN A 80 -10.85 -2.84 -4.99
CA ASN A 80 -11.77 -3.00 -6.12
C ASN A 80 -13.17 -2.48 -5.77
N ASP A 81 -13.55 -1.36 -6.38
CA ASP A 81 -14.87 -0.75 -6.29
C ASP A 81 -15.55 -0.76 -7.66
N LEU A 82 -16.42 -1.75 -7.87
CA LEU A 82 -17.17 -1.93 -9.12
C LEU A 82 -18.23 -0.84 -9.36
N SER A 83 -18.50 0.03 -8.39
CA SER A 83 -19.39 1.19 -8.59
C SER A 83 -18.71 2.34 -9.34
N GLN A 84 -17.38 2.33 -9.41
CA GLN A 84 -16.61 3.35 -10.11
C GLN A 84 -16.69 3.19 -11.64
N PRO A 85 -16.60 4.32 -12.37
CA PRO A 85 -16.63 4.29 -13.83
C PRO A 85 -15.43 3.55 -14.41
N ASN A 86 -15.60 2.98 -15.60
CA ASN A 86 -14.53 2.35 -16.36
C ASN A 86 -13.65 3.41 -17.05
N ILE A 87 -12.88 4.15 -16.23
CA ILE A 87 -11.90 5.15 -16.67
C ILE A 87 -10.55 4.87 -16.02
N GLU A 88 -9.50 5.47 -16.57
CA GLU A 88 -8.16 5.40 -16.02
C GLU A 88 -7.83 6.66 -15.20
N ILE A 89 -7.13 6.46 -14.09
CA ILE A 89 -6.57 7.49 -13.23
C ILE A 89 -5.05 7.38 -13.31
N MET A 90 -4.39 8.50 -13.64
CA MET A 90 -2.94 8.57 -13.68
C MET A 90 -2.39 8.79 -12.27
N ILE A 91 -1.46 7.92 -11.86
CA ILE A 91 -0.72 8.01 -10.60
C ILE A 91 0.74 7.72 -10.89
N LEU A 92 1.59 8.73 -10.69
CA LEU A 92 3.05 8.69 -10.88
C LEU A 92 3.48 8.28 -12.30
N GLY A 93 2.69 8.68 -13.31
CA GLY A 93 2.94 8.40 -14.72
C GLY A 93 2.36 7.07 -15.24
N ASP A 94 1.80 6.23 -14.36
CA ASP A 94 1.10 5.00 -14.71
C ASP A 94 -0.42 5.22 -14.69
N ASN A 95 -1.16 4.55 -15.58
CA ASN A 95 -2.62 4.56 -15.61
C ASN A 95 -3.20 3.36 -14.86
N TRP A 96 -4.15 3.61 -13.96
CA TRP A 96 -4.83 2.60 -13.17
C TRP A 96 -6.34 2.67 -13.36
N PRO A 97 -7.07 1.54 -13.42
CA PRO A 97 -8.52 1.56 -13.42
C PRO A 97 -9.06 2.31 -12.20
N ALA A 98 -10.05 3.20 -12.37
CA ALA A 98 -10.64 3.94 -11.26
C ALA A 98 -11.24 3.03 -10.18
N GLN A 99 -11.64 1.81 -10.54
CA GLN A 99 -12.11 0.78 -9.60
C GLN A 99 -11.02 0.35 -8.61
N GLN A 100 -9.73 0.48 -8.97
CA GLN A 100 -8.60 0.08 -8.12
C GLN A 100 -8.01 1.23 -7.30
N VAL A 101 -8.60 2.41 -7.40
CA VAL A 101 -8.10 3.63 -6.80
C VAL A 101 -9.15 4.19 -5.85
N THR A 102 -8.72 4.63 -4.68
CA THR A 102 -9.58 5.30 -3.71
C THR A 102 -9.13 6.73 -3.43
N ARG A 103 -10.05 7.57 -2.95
CA ARG A 103 -9.73 8.88 -2.36
C ARG A 103 -9.90 8.87 -0.83
N ASP A 104 -10.31 7.74 -0.27
CA ASP A 104 -10.45 7.56 1.17
C ASP A 104 -9.09 7.31 1.81
N PHE A 105 -8.50 8.37 2.37
CA PHE A 105 -7.25 8.27 3.11
C PHE A 105 -7.36 7.37 4.35
N ASN A 106 -8.52 7.34 5.02
CA ASN A 106 -8.69 6.51 6.22
C ASN A 106 -8.67 5.01 5.85
N LEU A 107 -9.16 4.66 4.66
CA LEU A 107 -9.02 3.31 4.14
C LEU A 107 -7.55 2.93 3.97
N ALA A 108 -6.71 3.81 3.41
CA ALA A 108 -5.28 3.57 3.30
C ALA A 108 -4.61 3.37 4.67
N VAL A 109 -4.93 4.22 5.65
CA VAL A 109 -4.43 4.08 7.03
C VAL A 109 -4.86 2.74 7.64
N ARG A 110 -6.12 2.34 7.46
CA ARG A 110 -6.65 1.07 7.96
C ARG A 110 -5.93 -0.14 7.36
N ILE A 111 -5.71 -0.14 6.05
CA ILE A 111 -5.01 -1.21 5.33
C ILE A 111 -3.58 -1.37 5.86
N PHE A 112 -2.83 -0.26 5.99
CA PHE A 112 -1.47 -0.29 6.53
C PHE A 112 -1.44 -0.73 7.99
N LYS A 113 -2.45 -0.36 8.78
CA LYS A 113 -2.56 -0.79 10.18
C LYS A 113 -2.81 -2.29 10.29
N GLU A 114 -3.71 -2.83 9.48
CA GLU A 114 -4.01 -4.27 9.45
C GLU A 114 -2.78 -5.08 9.02
N PHE A 115 -2.05 -4.62 7.99
CA PHE A 115 -0.79 -5.24 7.58
C PHE A 115 0.27 -5.18 8.67
N PHE A 116 0.42 -4.04 9.34
CA PHE A 116 1.37 -3.92 10.45
C PHE A 116 1.05 -4.87 11.61
N ASP A 117 -0.22 -5.03 11.96
CA ASP A 117 -0.65 -5.84 13.09
C ASP A 117 -0.64 -7.34 12.81
N THR A 118 -0.90 -7.74 11.57
CA THR A 118 -1.15 -9.16 11.23
C THR A 118 -0.16 -9.74 10.22
N GLY A 119 0.58 -8.89 9.51
CA GLY A 119 1.39 -9.29 8.36
C GLY A 119 0.58 -9.56 7.09
N ASN A 120 -0.73 -9.29 7.09
CA ASN A 120 -1.60 -9.50 5.94
C ASN A 120 -2.72 -8.44 5.90
N VAL A 121 -3.49 -8.41 4.82
CA VAL A 121 -4.71 -7.60 4.68
C VAL A 121 -5.85 -8.50 4.25
N SER A 122 -7.01 -8.35 4.87
CA SER A 122 -8.23 -9.10 4.58
C SER A 122 -8.74 -8.87 3.17
N THR A 123 -9.38 -9.90 2.61
CA THR A 123 -9.98 -9.87 1.26
C THR A 123 -11.14 -8.89 1.12
N ASN A 124 -11.73 -8.46 2.23
CA ASN A 124 -12.74 -7.39 2.26
C ASN A 124 -12.16 -6.00 1.95
N LEU A 125 -10.84 -5.82 2.14
CA LEU A 125 -10.15 -4.56 1.83
C LEU A 125 -9.36 -4.65 0.53
N LEU A 126 -8.65 -5.76 0.30
CA LEU A 126 -7.84 -6.01 -0.90
C LEU A 126 -8.04 -7.44 -1.40
N ASN A 127 -8.48 -7.58 -2.65
CA ASN A 127 -8.80 -8.87 -3.28
C ASN A 127 -7.95 -9.15 -4.53
#